data_AF-Q84AV0-F1
#
_entry.id   AF-Q84AV0-F1
#
_cell.length_a   1.000
_cell.length_b   1.000
_cell.length_c   1.000
_cell.angle_alpha   90.00
_cell.angle_beta   90.00
_cell.angle_gamma   90.00
#
_symmetry.space_group_name_H-M   'P 1'
#
loop_
_entity.id
_entity.type
_entity.pdbx_description
1 polymer ?
#
loop_
_entity_poly.entity_id
_entity_poly.type
_entity_poly.pdbx_seq_one_letter_code
_entity_poly.pdbx_strand_id
1 'polypeptide(L)'
;LPSASLNDSNFGLYEPAGGSAPDIAGKNIANPIAQILSIAMLVRYTMKLPMISDHIESAVIDTLKKGYRTLDIANDKEQYVSTNDIGDIISEILKKRI
;
A
#
# COMPACT_ATOMS: atom_id res chain seq x y z
N LEU A 1 8.39 -0.56 -0.76
CA LEU A 1 8.40 0.68 0.06
C LEU A 1 7.78 1.81 -0.76
N PRO A 2 7.09 2.77 -0.14
CA PRO A 2 6.55 3.95 -0.83
C PRO A 2 7.64 5.01 -1.11
N SER A 3 7.40 5.91 -2.06
CA SER A 3 8.23 7.10 -2.31
C SER A 3 7.39 8.31 -2.70
N ALA A 4 8.00 9.50 -2.53
CA ALA A 4 7.45 10.77 -3.00
C ALA A 4 8.58 11.66 -3.52
N SER A 5 8.36 12.28 -4.68
CA SER A 5 9.21 13.31 -5.27
C SER A 5 8.42 14.63 -5.26
N LEU A 6 8.88 15.59 -4.48
CA LEU A 6 8.19 16.87 -4.25
C LEU A 6 8.99 18.02 -4.87
N ASN A 7 8.29 19.01 -5.44
CA ASN A 7 8.92 20.26 -5.86
C ASN A 7 8.46 21.44 -4.97
N ASP A 8 9.10 22.59 -5.16
CA ASP A 8 8.82 23.81 -4.38
C ASP A 8 7.44 24.43 -4.68
N SER A 9 6.74 23.96 -5.71
CA SER A 9 5.42 24.44 -6.13
C SER A 9 4.27 23.53 -5.68
N ASN A 10 4.47 22.71 -4.65
CA ASN A 10 3.49 21.75 -4.11
C ASN A 10 3.02 20.68 -5.11
N PHE A 11 3.73 20.47 -6.23
CA PHE A 11 3.52 19.28 -7.05
C PHE A 11 4.28 18.10 -6.45
N GLY A 12 3.62 16.94 -6.43
CA GLY A 12 4.19 15.70 -5.92
C GLY A 12 3.92 14.53 -6.86
N LEU A 13 4.95 13.75 -7.16
CA LEU A 13 4.86 12.43 -7.80
C LEU A 13 5.01 11.35 -6.72
N TYR A 14 4.09 10.38 -6.71
CA TYR A 14 4.01 9.34 -5.69
C TYR A 14 3.96 7.97 -6.35
N GLU A 15 4.93 7.14 -6.03
CA GLU A 15 5.12 5.83 -6.68
C GLU A 15 5.76 4.84 -5.70
N PRO A 16 5.77 3.54 -5.98
CA PRO A 16 6.50 2.59 -5.15
C PRO A 16 7.98 2.62 -5.53
N ALA A 17 8.88 2.46 -4.56
CA ALA A 17 10.32 2.42 -4.83
C ALA A 17 10.80 1.14 -5.55
N GLY A 18 9.91 0.17 -5.78
CA GLY A 18 10.22 -1.08 -6.48
C GLY A 18 10.11 -0.94 -8.01
N GLY A 19 10.78 -1.83 -8.74
CA GLY A 19 10.64 -1.93 -10.19
C GLY A 19 9.32 -2.60 -10.62
N SER A 20 9.15 -2.81 -11.93
CA SER A 20 7.91 -3.31 -12.53
C SER A 20 7.61 -4.80 -12.33
N ALA A 21 8.59 -5.61 -11.90
CA ALA A 21 8.47 -7.06 -11.70
C ALA A 21 7.73 -7.79 -12.86
N PRO A 22 8.25 -7.70 -14.10
CA PRO A 22 7.52 -8.15 -15.29
C PRO A 22 7.25 -9.66 -15.31
N ASP A 23 8.06 -10.45 -14.61
CA ASP A 23 7.94 -11.90 -14.46
C ASP A 23 6.67 -12.33 -13.69
N ILE A 24 6.08 -11.43 -12.88
CA ILE A 24 4.84 -11.68 -12.14
C ILE A 24 3.64 -10.87 -12.64
N ALA A 25 3.81 -10.09 -13.71
CA ALA A 25 2.72 -9.33 -14.31
C ALA A 25 1.57 -10.25 -14.72
N GLY A 26 0.33 -9.86 -14.37
CA GLY A 26 -0.87 -10.63 -14.66
C GLY A 26 -1.11 -11.86 -13.76
N LYS A 27 -0.22 -12.14 -12.79
CA LYS A 27 -0.37 -13.32 -11.91
C LYS A 27 -1.13 -13.05 -10.61
N ASN A 28 -1.51 -11.80 -10.33
CA ASN A 28 -2.23 -11.40 -9.10
C ASN A 28 -1.47 -11.76 -7.79
N ILE A 29 -0.13 -11.69 -7.81
CA ILE A 29 0.73 -12.02 -6.65
C ILE A 29 1.69 -10.88 -6.24
N ALA A 30 1.62 -9.74 -6.92
CA ALA A 30 2.41 -8.57 -6.57
C ALA A 30 1.91 -7.97 -5.24
N ASN A 31 2.81 -7.33 -4.51
CA ASN A 31 2.48 -6.64 -3.26
C ASN A 31 2.00 -5.20 -3.53
N PRO A 32 0.72 -4.87 -3.31
CA PRO A 32 0.22 -3.52 -3.58
C PRO A 32 0.50 -2.54 -2.44
N ILE A 33 1.00 -3.00 -1.28
CA ILE A 33 1.16 -2.17 -0.08
C ILE A 33 2.04 -0.95 -0.34
N ALA A 34 3.12 -1.13 -1.10
CA ALA A 34 4.02 -0.02 -1.43
C ALA A 34 3.27 1.12 -2.15
N GLN A 35 2.45 0.78 -3.14
CA GLN A 35 1.65 1.75 -3.88
C GLN A 35 0.56 2.39 -3.00
N ILE A 36 -0.11 1.60 -2.16
CA ILE A 36 -1.12 2.10 -1.21
C ILE A 36 -0.49 3.10 -0.22
N LEU A 37 0.71 2.83 0.28
CA LEU A 37 1.42 3.75 1.17
C LEU A 37 1.92 5.00 0.42
N SER A 38 2.22 4.91 -0.88
CA SER A 38 2.50 6.10 -1.70
C SER A 38 1.26 6.99 -1.85
N ILE A 39 0.06 6.41 -1.92
CA ILE A 39 -1.20 7.16 -1.83
C ILE A 39 -1.34 7.83 -0.45
N ALA A 40 -0.98 7.15 0.64
CA ALA A 40 -0.98 7.77 1.96
C ALA A 40 -0.06 9.01 2.02
N MET A 41 1.12 8.96 1.37
CA MET A 41 2.00 10.12 1.22
C MET A 41 1.35 11.24 0.41
N LEU A 42 0.65 10.93 -0.70
CA LEU A 42 -0.11 11.92 -1.48
C LEU A 42 -1.16 12.64 -0.63
N VAL A 43 -1.96 11.87 0.10
CA VAL A 43 -3.03 12.38 0.97
C VAL A 43 -2.45 13.30 2.05
N ARG A 44 -1.28 12.94 2.60
CA ARG A 44 -0.58 13.75 3.60
C ARG A 44 0.00 15.03 3.03
N TYR A 45 0.84 14.90 1.99
CA TYR A 45 1.70 15.99 1.54
C TYR A 45 1.03 16.93 0.55
N THR A 46 0.23 16.42 -0.40
CA THR A 46 -0.45 17.25 -1.40
C THR A 46 -1.84 17.66 -0.94
N MET A 47 -2.65 16.70 -0.45
CA MET A 47 -4.03 17.01 -0.06
C MET A 47 -4.14 17.64 1.33
N LYS A 48 -3.05 17.61 2.12
CA LYS A 48 -3.01 18.16 3.50
C LYS A 48 -4.07 17.53 4.42
N LEU A 49 -4.34 16.24 4.26
CA LEU A 49 -5.28 15.47 5.07
C LEU A 49 -4.55 14.42 5.93
N PRO A 50 -3.75 14.84 6.93
CA PRO A 50 -2.91 13.92 7.69
C PRO A 50 -3.71 12.83 8.42
N MET A 51 -4.89 13.16 8.95
CA MET A 51 -5.75 12.17 9.64
C MET A 51 -6.21 11.04 8.72
N ILE A 52 -6.55 11.34 7.47
CA ILE A 52 -6.94 10.33 6.49
C ILE A 52 -5.73 9.49 6.07
N SER A 53 -4.55 10.12 5.94
CA SER A 53 -3.29 9.39 5.71
C SER A 53 -2.99 8.41 6.85
N ASP A 54 -3.12 8.85 8.11
CA ASP A 54 -2.92 8.01 9.30
C ASP A 54 -3.88 6.80 9.31
N HIS A 55 -5.13 6.98 8.83
CA HIS A 55 -6.09 5.88 8.70
C HIS A 55 -5.67 4.85 7.64
N ILE A 56 -5.13 5.28 6.50
CA ILE A 56 -4.60 4.38 5.47
C ILE A 56 -3.40 3.59 6.01
N GLU A 57 -2.44 4.27 6.63
CA GLU A 57 -1.25 3.64 7.24
C GLU A 57 -1.66 2.63 8.32
N SER A 58 -2.61 3.01 9.19
CA SER A 58 -3.14 2.13 10.23
C SER A 58 -3.87 0.91 9.66
N ALA A 59 -4.61 1.07 8.56
CA ALA A 59 -5.28 -0.05 7.90
C ALA A 59 -4.27 -1.08 7.36
N VAL A 60 -3.17 -0.61 6.76
CA VAL A 60 -2.06 -1.48 6.33
C VAL A 60 -1.43 -2.20 7.53
N ILE A 61 -1.13 -1.47 8.61
CA ILE A 61 -0.56 -2.05 9.84
C ILE A 61 -1.46 -3.15 10.41
N ASP A 62 -2.77 -2.91 10.49
CA ASP A 62 -3.72 -3.88 11.02
C ASP A 62 -3.86 -5.11 10.13
N THR A 63 -3.87 -4.95 8.80
CA THR A 63 -3.81 -6.06 7.85
C THR A 63 -2.60 -6.95 8.14
N LEU A 64 -1.43 -6.33 8.34
CA LEU A 64 -0.21 -7.06 8.64
C LEU A 64 -0.23 -7.69 10.04
N LYS A 65 -0.79 -7.03 11.05
CA LYS A 65 -0.96 -7.59 12.41
C LYS A 65 -1.89 -8.80 12.43
N LYS A 66 -2.89 -8.85 11.56
CA LYS A 66 -3.78 -10.00 11.37
C LYS A 66 -3.14 -11.18 10.62
N GLY A 67 -1.89 -11.04 10.18
CA GLY A 67 -1.13 -12.11 9.55
C GLY A 67 -1.24 -12.19 8.02
N TYR A 68 -2.03 -11.32 7.37
CA TYR A 68 -2.13 -11.32 5.91
C TYR A 68 -0.81 -10.87 5.27
N ARG A 69 -0.31 -11.65 4.31
CA ARG A 69 0.96 -11.39 3.61
C ARG A 69 0.79 -11.71 2.12
N THR A 70 1.39 -10.91 1.26
CA THR A 70 1.62 -11.27 -0.15
C THR A 70 2.86 -12.13 -0.27
N LEU A 71 3.04 -12.76 -1.45
CA LEU A 71 4.08 -13.76 -1.69
C LEU A 71 5.50 -13.31 -1.33
N ASP A 72 5.84 -12.04 -1.58
CA ASP A 72 7.15 -11.44 -1.31
C ASP A 72 7.49 -11.36 0.18
N ILE A 73 6.50 -11.05 1.04
CA ILE A 73 6.67 -10.84 2.48
C ILE A 73 6.11 -11.98 3.35
N ALA A 74 5.58 -13.04 2.74
CA ALA A 74 5.16 -14.24 3.44
C ALA A 74 6.38 -15.05 3.91
N ASN A 75 6.33 -15.48 5.18
CA ASN A 75 7.33 -16.39 5.77
C ASN A 75 7.22 -17.80 5.18
N ASP A 76 5.99 -18.26 4.95
CA ASP A 76 5.66 -19.51 4.29
C ASP A 76 5.12 -19.19 2.89
N LYS A 77 5.77 -19.71 1.84
CA LYS A 77 5.39 -19.45 0.44
C LYS A 77 4.11 -20.18 0.03
N GLU A 78 3.61 -21.09 0.86
CA GLU A 78 2.30 -21.72 0.67
C GLU A 78 1.17 -20.90 1.31
N GLN A 79 1.47 -19.94 2.18
CA GLN A 79 0.50 -19.13 2.92
C GLN A 79 0.63 -17.65 2.58
N TYR A 80 0.05 -17.26 1.45
CA TYR A 80 -0.07 -15.86 1.04
C TYR A 80 -1.48 -15.57 0.51
N VAL A 81 -1.84 -14.28 0.47
CA VAL A 81 -3.05 -13.78 -0.18
C VAL A 81 -2.69 -13.03 -1.45
N SER A 82 -3.62 -13.00 -2.40
CA SER A 82 -3.39 -12.36 -3.71
C SER A 82 -3.29 -10.83 -3.62
N THR A 83 -2.86 -10.18 -4.71
CA THR A 83 -2.81 -8.72 -4.81
C THR A 83 -4.18 -8.11 -4.55
N ASN A 84 -5.23 -8.67 -5.15
CA ASN A 84 -6.60 -8.21 -4.96
C ASN A 84 -7.07 -8.43 -3.52
N ASP A 85 -6.86 -9.63 -2.96
CA ASP A 85 -7.33 -9.94 -1.60
C ASP A 85 -6.74 -9.02 -0.55
N ILE A 86 -5.42 -8.74 -0.62
CA ILE A 86 -4.81 -7.84 0.35
C ILE A 86 -5.30 -6.40 0.18
N GLY A 87 -5.56 -5.97 -1.07
CA GLY A 87 -6.18 -4.67 -1.36
C GLY A 87 -7.59 -4.56 -0.77
N ASP A 88 -8.42 -5.58 -0.97
CA ASP A 88 -9.78 -5.66 -0.42
C ASP A 88 -9.76 -5.66 1.11
N ILE A 89 -8.88 -6.44 1.74
CA ILE A 89 -8.74 -6.49 3.20
C ILE A 89 -8.35 -5.12 3.75
N ILE A 90 -7.38 -4.43 3.14
CA ILE A 90 -6.97 -3.08 3.56
C ILE A 90 -8.14 -2.10 3.40
N SER A 91 -8.86 -2.16 2.27
CA SER A 91 -10.02 -1.32 1.99
C SER A 91 -11.13 -1.51 3.02
N GLU A 92 -11.46 -2.77 3.37
CA GLU A 92 -12.47 -3.09 4.37
C GLU A 92 -12.08 -2.66 5.79
N ILE A 93 -10.79 -2.71 6.15
CA ILE A 93 -10.31 -2.16 7.42
C ILE A 93 -10.40 -0.63 7.41
N LEU A 94 -10.01 0.02 6.31
CA LEU A 94 -10.06 1.47 6.16
C LEU A 94 -11.48 2.02 6.26
N LYS A 95 -12.47 1.38 5.61
CA LYS A 95 -13.89 1.79 5.65
C LYS A 95 -14.47 1.87 7.07
N LYS A 96 -13.91 1.13 8.03
CA LYS A 96 -14.34 1.16 9.44
C LYS A 96 -13.76 2.34 10.23
N ARG A 97 -12.89 3.14 9.60
CA ARG A 97 -12.14 4.26 10.22
C ARG A 97 -12.56 5.62 9.69
N ILE A 98 -13.35 5.67 8.61
CA ILE A 98 -13.78 6.90 7.93
C ILE A 98 -15.30 7.07 8.01
#